data_AF-W7S5N9-F1
#
_entry.id   AF-W7S5N9-F1
#
_cell.length_a   1.000
_cell.length_b   1.000
_cell.length_c   1.000
_cell.angle_alpha   90.00
_cell.angle_beta   90.00
_cell.angle_gamma   90.00
#
_symmetry.space_group_name_H-M   'P 1'
#
loop_
_entity.id
_entity.type
_entity.pdbx_description
1 polymer ?
#
loop_
_entity_poly.entity_id
_entity_poly.type
_entity_poly.pdbx_seq_one_letter_code
_entity_poly.pdbx_strand_id
1 'polypeptide(L)'
;MKQLVFSTVLVLSLGLAACGEEKQDSEIVGAYSREITSEEKEYIQLVMNDDFDTLITKTEEKANEVQQDYNNLALAYEKFNGIDEDLPSVFTTATQLKYVYVVERLEEIKYIPDEIKEKVNELKIVAKDKEEEWSEKIEENKAISKAEYEKSVAESNLKSKINERTMYPKAVYIGMTKEEVLAEGWGRPIDINKTTTTYGVSEQWIYYDYKYLYFEDGILTTIQE
;
A
#
# COMPACT_ATOMS: atom_id res chain seq x y z
N MET A 1 14.78 -20.55 12.56
CA MET A 1 14.44 -21.35 11.37
C MET A 1 12.92 -21.48 11.29
N LYS A 2 12.25 -20.57 10.56
CA LYS A 2 10.87 -20.79 10.15
C LYS A 2 10.95 -21.62 8.86
N GLN A 3 10.40 -22.84 8.92
CA GLN A 3 10.20 -23.69 7.74
C GLN A 3 9.20 -22.99 6.81
N LEU A 4 9.57 -22.80 5.54
CA LEU A 4 8.65 -22.33 4.51
C LEU A 4 7.60 -23.41 4.27
N VAL A 5 6.35 -23.13 4.59
CA VAL A 5 5.20 -23.97 4.25
C VAL A 5 4.55 -23.37 3.02
N PHE A 6 4.76 -24.00 1.86
CA PHE A 6 4.12 -23.61 0.61
C PHE A 6 2.62 -23.94 0.68
N SER A 7 1.79 -22.92 0.82
CA SER A 7 0.33 -23.06 0.73
C SER A 7 -0.08 -22.97 -0.74
N THR A 8 -0.69 -24.04 -1.25
CA THR A 8 -1.10 -24.18 -2.64
C THR A 8 -2.28 -23.24 -2.93
N VAL A 9 -2.05 -22.15 -3.66
CA VAL A 9 -3.13 -21.30 -4.17
C VAL A 9 -3.70 -21.92 -5.44
N LEU A 10 -4.96 -22.36 -5.35
CA LEU A 10 -5.74 -22.92 -6.44
C LEU A 10 -6.21 -21.79 -7.37
N VAL A 11 -5.59 -21.66 -8.55
CA VAL A 11 -6.03 -20.71 -9.58
C VAL A 11 -7.21 -21.28 -10.35
N LEU A 12 -8.39 -20.71 -10.15
CA LEU A 12 -9.61 -20.99 -10.93
C LEU A 12 -9.57 -20.17 -12.23
N SER A 13 -9.31 -20.84 -13.36
CA SER A 13 -9.36 -20.23 -14.68
C SER A 13 -10.79 -20.19 -15.23
N LEU A 14 -11.37 -19.00 -15.33
CA LEU A 14 -12.56 -18.72 -16.11
C LEU A 14 -12.15 -18.41 -17.56
N GLY A 15 -12.48 -19.34 -18.46
CA GLY A 15 -12.20 -19.22 -19.89
C GLY A 15 -13.11 -18.24 -20.60
N LEU A 16 -12.51 -17.38 -21.42
CA LEU A 16 -13.19 -16.67 -22.50
C LEU A 16 -12.37 -16.89 -23.78
N ALA A 17 -12.99 -17.60 -24.72
CA ALA A 17 -12.44 -17.93 -26.02
C ALA A 17 -12.51 -16.71 -26.96
N ALA A 18 -11.39 -16.39 -27.61
CA ALA A 18 -11.37 -15.62 -28.85
C ALA A 18 -10.24 -16.17 -29.75
N CYS A 19 -10.61 -16.46 -31.00
CA CYS A 19 -9.80 -17.10 -32.02
C CYS A 19 -8.60 -16.26 -32.49
N GLY A 20 -7.47 -16.96 -32.69
CA GLY A 20 -6.72 -16.93 -33.95
C GLY A 20 -5.56 -15.95 -34.08
N GLU A 21 -4.33 -16.43 -33.85
CA GLU A 21 -3.25 -16.48 -34.84
C GLU A 21 -2.06 -17.29 -34.26
N GLU A 22 -1.64 -18.34 -34.97
CA GLU A 22 -0.43 -19.13 -34.68
C GLU A 22 0.77 -18.58 -35.46
N LYS A 23 1.87 -18.27 -34.74
CA LYS A 23 3.29 -18.64 -34.97
C LYS A 23 4.23 -17.62 -34.29
N GLN A 24 4.95 -18.02 -33.23
CA GLN A 24 6.36 -18.50 -33.27
C GLN A 24 7.32 -17.30 -33.42
N ASP A 25 8.07 -16.89 -32.40
CA ASP A 25 9.13 -17.65 -31.76
C ASP A 25 9.11 -17.58 -30.23
N SER A 26 9.11 -18.76 -29.60
CA SER A 26 9.71 -18.93 -28.28
C SER A 26 11.20 -18.67 -28.46
N GLU A 27 11.69 -17.58 -27.91
CA GLU A 27 13.13 -17.34 -27.80
C GLU A 27 13.71 -18.50 -26.98
N ILE A 28 14.39 -19.42 -27.67
CA ILE A 28 15.11 -20.52 -27.05
C ILE A 28 16.18 -19.84 -26.19
N VAL A 29 15.94 -19.74 -24.89
CA VAL A 29 16.99 -19.45 -23.92
C VAL A 29 18.05 -20.52 -24.17
N GLY A 30 19.16 -20.13 -24.79
CA GLY A 30 20.17 -21.04 -25.28
C GLY A 30 20.57 -22.02 -24.18
N ALA A 31 20.63 -23.31 -24.54
CA ALA A 31 21.08 -24.36 -23.63
C ALA A 31 22.40 -23.96 -22.98
N TYR A 32 22.51 -24.21 -21.68
CA TYR A 32 23.67 -23.94 -20.82
C TYR A 32 24.98 -24.36 -21.53
N SER A 33 25.70 -23.43 -22.17
CA SER A 33 26.72 -23.76 -23.19
C SER A 33 28.17 -23.68 -22.69
N ARG A 34 28.42 -23.41 -21.40
CA ARG A 34 29.77 -23.44 -20.83
C ARG A 34 29.97 -24.62 -19.89
N GLU A 35 31.15 -25.23 -19.97
CA GLU A 35 31.53 -26.31 -19.06
C GLU A 35 31.45 -25.81 -17.62
N ILE A 36 30.67 -26.51 -16.79
CA ILE A 36 30.55 -26.23 -15.36
C ILE A 36 31.89 -26.60 -14.71
N THR A 37 32.61 -25.59 -14.23
CA THR A 37 33.90 -25.75 -13.56
C THR A 37 33.72 -26.39 -12.19
N SER A 38 34.80 -26.90 -11.59
CA SER A 38 34.76 -27.40 -10.21
C SER A 38 34.37 -26.32 -9.20
N GLU A 39 34.75 -25.07 -9.46
CA GLU A 39 34.36 -23.89 -8.67
C GLU A 39 32.86 -23.65 -8.75
N GLU A 40 32.28 -23.67 -9.96
CA GLU A 40 30.85 -23.48 -10.14
C GLU A 40 30.02 -24.62 -9.52
N LYS A 41 30.51 -25.87 -9.56
CA LYS A 41 29.87 -26.98 -8.84
C LYS A 41 29.81 -26.73 -7.33
N GLU A 42 30.84 -26.12 -6.74
CA GLU A 42 30.83 -25.73 -5.35
C GLU A 42 29.75 -24.67 -5.09
N TYR A 43 29.65 -23.66 -5.94
CA TYR A 43 28.63 -22.61 -5.81
C TYR A 43 27.20 -23.14 -5.95
N ILE A 44 26.95 -24.05 -6.89
CA ILE A 44 25.66 -24.75 -7.03
C ILE A 44 25.28 -25.45 -5.73
N GLN A 45 26.21 -26.15 -5.09
CA GLN A 45 25.94 -26.82 -3.81
C GLN A 45 25.65 -25.83 -2.69
N LEU A 46 26.34 -24.68 -2.64
CA LEU A 46 26.05 -23.63 -1.66
C LEU A 46 24.64 -23.05 -1.85
N VAL A 47 24.22 -22.79 -3.10
CA VAL A 47 22.85 -22.34 -3.40
C VAL A 47 21.81 -23.39 -2.98
N MET A 48 22.06 -24.66 -3.28
CA MET A 48 21.13 -25.76 -2.93
C MET A 48 21.00 -25.97 -1.42
N ASN A 49 22.06 -25.65 -0.66
CA ASN A 49 22.09 -25.74 0.80
C ASN A 49 21.69 -24.44 1.51
N ASP A 50 21.25 -23.42 0.77
CA ASP A 50 20.93 -22.08 1.28
C ASP A 50 22.10 -21.40 2.04
N ASP A 51 23.34 -21.75 1.73
CA ASP A 51 24.57 -21.19 2.34
C ASP A 51 25.04 -19.96 1.55
N PHE A 52 24.20 -18.93 1.56
CA PHE A 52 24.44 -17.70 0.81
C PHE A 52 25.55 -16.84 1.41
N ASP A 53 25.77 -16.88 2.72
CA ASP A 53 26.85 -16.14 3.39
C ASP A 53 28.23 -16.61 2.91
N THR A 54 28.43 -17.93 2.84
CA THR A 54 29.66 -18.52 2.30
C THR A 54 29.80 -18.22 0.81
N LEU A 55 28.71 -18.27 0.05
CA LEU A 55 28.72 -17.95 -1.38
C LEU A 55 29.08 -16.49 -1.65
N ILE A 56 28.54 -15.53 -0.88
CA ILE A 56 28.90 -14.12 -0.95
C ILE A 56 30.41 -13.96 -0.72
N THR A 57 30.94 -14.59 0.33
CA THR A 57 32.37 -14.51 0.68
C THR A 57 33.26 -15.07 -0.44
N LYS A 58 32.88 -16.20 -1.05
CA LYS A 58 33.65 -16.83 -2.14
C LYS A 58 33.60 -16.07 -3.46
N THR A 59 32.58 -15.24 -3.65
CA THR A 59 32.33 -14.53 -4.92
C THR A 59 32.52 -13.01 -4.79
N GLU A 60 32.99 -12.53 -3.64
CA GLU A 60 33.14 -11.11 -3.30
C GLU A 60 34.05 -10.36 -4.29
N GLU A 61 35.11 -11.02 -4.78
CA GLU A 61 36.06 -10.42 -5.72
C GLU A 61 35.44 -10.16 -7.10
N LYS A 62 34.36 -10.88 -7.46
CA LYS A 62 33.68 -10.80 -8.77
C LYS A 62 34.69 -10.87 -9.92
N ALA A 63 35.69 -11.74 -9.79
CA ALA A 63 36.85 -11.77 -10.68
C ALA A 63 36.50 -12.21 -12.11
N ASN A 64 35.36 -12.87 -12.27
CA ASN A 64 34.85 -13.32 -13.55
C ASN A 64 33.30 -13.32 -13.55
N GLU A 65 32.72 -13.59 -14.72
CA GLU A 65 31.26 -13.60 -14.93
C GLU A 65 30.54 -14.64 -14.05
N VAL A 66 31.17 -15.79 -13.77
CA VAL A 66 30.61 -16.81 -12.87
C VAL A 66 30.48 -16.25 -11.46
N GLN A 67 31.58 -15.72 -10.92
CA GLN A 67 31.56 -15.12 -9.58
C GLN A 67 30.58 -13.95 -9.52
N GLN A 68 30.48 -13.13 -10.57
CA GLN A 68 29.51 -12.04 -10.63
C GLN A 68 28.06 -12.56 -10.54
N ASP A 69 27.69 -13.54 -11.37
CA ASP A 69 26.35 -14.13 -11.40
C ASP A 69 25.96 -14.76 -10.06
N TYR A 70 26.86 -15.56 -9.47
CA TYR A 70 26.59 -16.21 -8.18
C TYR A 70 26.62 -15.23 -7.00
N ASN A 71 27.43 -14.16 -7.06
CA ASN A 71 27.39 -13.10 -6.07
C ASN A 71 26.04 -12.38 -6.10
N ASN A 72 25.58 -12.01 -7.30
CA ASN A 72 24.27 -11.39 -7.49
C ASN A 72 23.15 -12.28 -6.97
N LEU A 73 23.21 -13.59 -7.26
CA LEU A 73 22.25 -14.55 -6.74
C LEU A 73 22.25 -14.63 -5.22
N ALA A 74 23.44 -14.74 -4.60
CA ALA A 74 23.57 -14.86 -3.15
C ALA A 74 23.07 -13.61 -2.43
N LEU A 75 23.40 -12.42 -2.94
CA LEU A 75 22.90 -11.13 -2.42
C LEU A 75 21.38 -11.00 -2.57
N ALA A 76 20.80 -11.51 -3.66
CA ALA A 76 19.36 -11.52 -3.85
C ALA A 76 18.66 -12.36 -2.77
N TYR A 77 19.16 -13.58 -2.51
CA TYR A 77 18.61 -14.42 -1.44
C TYR A 77 18.83 -13.85 -0.04
N GLU A 78 20.03 -13.35 0.26
CA GLU A 78 20.34 -12.72 1.56
C GLU A 78 19.40 -11.55 1.82
N LYS A 79 19.20 -10.70 0.81
CA LYS A 79 18.27 -9.58 0.90
C LYS A 79 16.84 -10.05 1.12
N PHE A 80 16.35 -10.97 0.29
CA PHE A 80 14.97 -11.49 0.32
C PHE A 80 14.64 -12.14 1.66
N ASN A 81 15.54 -12.98 2.17
CA ASN A 81 15.37 -13.68 3.45
C ASN A 81 15.37 -12.73 4.66
N GLY A 82 16.01 -11.55 4.52
CA GLY A 82 16.06 -10.51 5.53
C GLY A 82 14.90 -9.50 5.48
N ILE A 83 13.92 -9.67 4.59
CA ILE A 83 12.78 -8.75 4.50
C ILE A 83 11.79 -9.05 5.63
N ASP A 84 11.63 -8.08 6.54
CA ASP A 84 10.51 -8.04 7.48
C ASP A 84 9.31 -7.36 6.82
N GLU A 85 8.24 -8.12 6.58
CA GLU A 85 6.99 -7.64 6.01
C GLU A 85 6.05 -7.03 7.08
N ASP A 86 6.30 -7.27 8.37
CA ASP A 86 5.47 -6.79 9.49
C ASP A 86 5.92 -5.39 9.96
N LEU A 87 6.03 -4.46 9.00
CA LEU A 87 6.48 -3.10 9.25
C LEU A 87 5.33 -2.08 9.12
N PRO A 88 5.36 -0.99 9.90
CA PRO A 88 4.42 0.12 9.76
C PRO A 88 4.36 0.68 8.33
N SER A 89 3.23 1.29 7.95
CA SER A 89 3.00 1.84 6.60
C SER A 89 4.04 2.88 6.16
N VAL A 90 4.68 3.60 7.10
CA VAL A 90 5.76 4.54 6.79
C VAL A 90 6.99 3.89 6.15
N PHE A 91 7.11 2.56 6.23
CA PHE A 91 8.22 1.81 5.63
C PHE A 91 7.86 1.13 4.30
N THR A 92 6.66 1.32 3.75
CA THR A 92 6.23 0.57 2.55
C THR A 92 7.14 0.80 1.34
N THR A 93 7.60 2.03 1.10
CA THR A 93 8.59 2.33 0.06
C THR A 93 9.93 1.66 0.34
N ALA A 94 10.39 1.69 1.59
CA ALA A 94 11.66 1.06 1.96
C ALA A 94 11.60 -0.46 1.76
N THR A 95 10.47 -1.09 2.06
CA THR A 95 10.25 -2.53 1.84
C THR A 95 10.13 -2.87 0.35
N GLN A 96 9.36 -2.10 -0.42
CA GLN A 96 9.26 -2.27 -1.88
C GLN A 96 10.63 -2.21 -2.56
N LEU A 97 11.48 -1.24 -2.18
CA LEU A 97 12.85 -1.12 -2.69
C LEU A 97 13.73 -2.34 -2.37
N LYS A 98 13.44 -3.12 -1.32
CA LYS A 98 14.15 -4.38 -1.06
C LYS A 98 13.79 -5.44 -2.10
N TYR A 99 12.52 -5.53 -2.52
CA TYR A 99 12.13 -6.45 -3.60
C TYR A 99 12.65 -5.99 -4.95
N VAL A 100 12.60 -4.69 -5.25
CA VAL A 100 13.23 -4.12 -6.45
C VAL A 100 14.71 -4.53 -6.52
N TYR A 101 15.44 -4.38 -5.41
CA TYR A 101 16.85 -4.81 -5.36
C TYR A 101 17.01 -6.30 -5.67
N VAL A 102 16.16 -7.17 -5.12
CA VAL A 102 16.19 -8.61 -5.39
C VAL A 102 15.96 -8.88 -6.88
N VAL A 103 14.92 -8.28 -7.46
CA VAL A 103 14.58 -8.43 -8.88
C VAL A 103 15.72 -7.97 -9.78
N GLU A 104 16.29 -6.78 -9.53
CA GLU A 104 17.41 -6.24 -10.31
C GLU A 104 18.63 -7.17 -10.28
N ARG A 105 19.02 -7.68 -9.10
CA ARG A 105 20.16 -8.59 -9.00
C ARG A 105 19.92 -9.88 -9.78
N LEU A 106 18.69 -10.42 -9.75
CA LEU A 106 18.33 -11.62 -10.50
C LEU A 106 18.26 -11.40 -12.02
N GLU A 107 17.92 -10.19 -12.46
CA GLU A 107 17.90 -9.82 -13.89
C GLU A 107 19.29 -9.58 -14.46
N GLU A 108 20.27 -9.25 -13.63
CA GLU A 108 21.67 -9.14 -14.03
C GLU A 108 22.36 -10.49 -14.24
N ILE A 109 21.80 -11.60 -13.74
CA ILE A 109 22.38 -12.94 -13.88
C ILE A 109 22.26 -13.39 -15.33
N LYS A 110 23.40 -13.68 -15.94
CA LYS A 110 23.45 -14.11 -17.35
C LYS A 110 23.27 -15.60 -17.51
N TYR A 111 23.70 -16.39 -16.52
CA TYR A 111 23.79 -17.82 -16.65
C TYR A 111 23.31 -18.53 -15.36
N ILE A 112 22.21 -19.28 -15.48
CA ILE A 112 21.61 -20.06 -14.39
C ILE A 112 21.62 -21.57 -14.71
N PRO A 113 22.32 -22.42 -13.94
CA PRO A 113 22.39 -23.86 -14.18
C PRO A 113 21.07 -24.54 -14.00
N ASP A 114 20.83 -25.60 -14.78
CA ASP A 114 19.60 -26.40 -14.69
C ASP A 114 19.37 -26.93 -13.26
N GLU A 115 20.44 -27.22 -12.50
CA GLU A 115 20.37 -27.68 -11.10
C GLU A 115 19.72 -26.67 -10.14
N ILE A 116 19.82 -25.37 -10.40
CA ILE A 116 19.26 -24.31 -9.53
C ILE A 116 18.20 -23.47 -10.24
N LYS A 117 17.97 -23.70 -11.53
CA LYS A 117 17.07 -22.90 -12.38
C LYS A 117 15.67 -22.76 -11.83
N GLU A 118 15.10 -23.85 -11.31
CA GLU A 118 13.78 -23.83 -10.69
C GLU A 118 13.77 -22.91 -9.47
N LYS A 119 14.71 -23.09 -8.54
CA LYS A 119 14.86 -22.27 -7.32
C LYS A 119 15.02 -20.78 -7.65
N VAL A 120 15.86 -20.44 -8.63
CA VAL A 120 16.08 -19.05 -9.07
C VAL A 120 14.82 -18.45 -9.70
N ASN A 121 14.11 -19.23 -10.54
CA ASN A 121 12.86 -18.77 -11.16
C ASN A 121 11.75 -18.55 -10.13
N GLU A 122 11.62 -19.43 -9.14
CA GLU A 122 10.69 -19.28 -8.03
C GLU A 122 10.94 -17.98 -7.27
N LEU A 123 12.20 -17.71 -6.89
CA LEU A 123 12.55 -16.45 -6.23
C LEU A 123 12.22 -15.25 -7.10
N LYS A 124 12.51 -15.30 -8.41
CA LYS A 124 12.23 -14.21 -9.35
C LYS A 124 10.73 -13.91 -9.43
N ILE A 125 9.89 -14.94 -9.51
CA ILE A 125 8.43 -14.78 -9.54
C ILE A 125 7.95 -14.15 -8.23
N VAL A 126 8.32 -14.75 -7.10
CA VAL A 126 7.87 -14.27 -5.77
C VAL A 126 8.34 -12.84 -5.50
N ALA A 127 9.58 -12.50 -5.85
CA ALA A 127 10.11 -11.15 -5.66
C ALA A 127 9.38 -10.11 -6.52
N LYS A 128 9.01 -10.45 -7.78
CA LYS A 128 8.23 -9.57 -8.66
C LYS A 128 6.80 -9.38 -8.15
N ASP A 129 6.13 -10.47 -7.77
CA ASP A 129 4.78 -10.41 -7.21
C ASP A 129 4.76 -9.55 -5.94
N LYS A 130 5.78 -9.69 -5.08
CA LYS A 130 5.95 -8.86 -3.89
C LYS A 130 6.26 -7.41 -4.21
N GLU A 131 7.12 -7.14 -5.19
CA GLU A 131 7.39 -5.77 -5.63
C GLU A 131 6.09 -5.05 -6.04
N GLU A 132 5.26 -5.72 -6.84
CA GLU A 132 3.95 -5.22 -7.29
C GLU A 132 2.99 -5.03 -6.11
N GLU A 133 2.83 -6.03 -5.24
CA GLU A 133 2.01 -5.96 -4.01
C GLU A 133 2.37 -4.73 -3.17
N TRP A 134 3.67 -4.50 -2.93
CA TRP A 134 4.12 -3.36 -2.13
C TRP A 134 3.99 -2.02 -2.87
N SER A 135 4.05 -2.02 -4.20
CA SER A 135 3.77 -0.85 -5.04
C SER A 135 2.31 -0.40 -4.91
N GLU A 136 1.37 -1.35 -4.96
CA GLU A 136 -0.05 -1.08 -4.73
C GLU A 136 -0.29 -0.51 -3.32
N LYS A 137 0.34 -1.11 -2.30
CA LYS A 137 0.27 -0.64 -0.91
C LYS A 137 0.81 0.78 -0.73
N ILE A 138 1.82 1.19 -1.51
CA ILE A 138 2.32 2.58 -1.50
C ILE A 138 1.24 3.55 -1.99
N GLU A 139 0.60 3.24 -3.12
CA GLU A 139 -0.44 4.12 -3.68
C GLU A 139 -1.69 4.15 -2.78
N GLU A 140 -2.07 3.02 -2.16
CA GLU A 140 -3.14 2.99 -1.15
C GLU A 140 -2.81 3.92 0.03
N ASN A 141 -1.62 3.79 0.63
CA ASN A 141 -1.22 4.63 1.76
C ASN A 141 -1.17 6.13 1.42
N LYS A 142 -0.76 6.45 0.20
CA LYS A 142 -0.73 7.82 -0.32
C LYS A 142 -2.15 8.36 -0.52
N ALA A 143 -3.08 7.54 -1.02
CA ALA A 143 -4.48 7.91 -1.13
C ALA A 143 -5.12 8.16 0.25
N ILE A 144 -4.84 7.29 1.22
CA ILE A 144 -5.29 7.45 2.61
C ILE A 144 -4.74 8.75 3.21
N SER A 145 -3.43 8.97 3.12
CA SER A 145 -2.77 10.16 3.66
C SER A 145 -3.32 11.45 3.04
N LYS A 146 -3.59 11.43 1.73
CA LYS A 146 -4.21 12.56 1.03
C LYS A 146 -5.64 12.81 1.52
N ALA A 147 -6.46 11.78 1.65
CA ALA A 147 -7.84 11.90 2.12
C ALA A 147 -7.90 12.42 3.57
N GLU A 148 -7.00 11.96 4.45
CA GLU A 148 -6.89 12.45 5.83
C GLU A 148 -6.49 13.93 5.87
N TYR A 149 -5.52 14.32 5.04
CA TYR A 149 -5.11 15.72 4.93
C TYR A 149 -6.24 16.61 4.42
N GLU A 150 -6.94 16.21 3.36
CA GLU A 150 -8.09 16.95 2.81
C GLU A 150 -9.22 17.08 3.83
N LYS A 151 -9.51 16.00 4.57
CA LYS A 151 -10.48 16.02 5.67
C LYS A 151 -10.06 17.00 6.77
N SER A 152 -8.81 16.95 7.22
CA SER A 152 -8.27 17.85 8.24
C SER A 152 -8.36 19.33 7.81
N VAL A 153 -8.03 19.62 6.55
CA VAL A 153 -8.16 20.96 5.97
C VAL A 153 -9.63 21.40 5.91
N ALA A 154 -10.54 20.53 5.47
CA ALA A 154 -11.97 20.82 5.42
C ALA A 154 -12.55 21.10 6.82
N GLU A 155 -12.19 20.31 7.82
CA GLU A 155 -12.59 20.50 9.22
C GLU A 155 -12.06 21.82 9.79
N SER A 156 -10.79 22.16 9.51
CA SER A 156 -10.18 23.43 9.92
C SER A 156 -10.86 24.64 9.28
N ASN A 157 -11.17 24.55 7.98
CA ASN A 157 -11.89 25.59 7.24
C ASN A 157 -13.31 25.76 7.76
N LEU A 158 -14.03 24.66 8.00
CA LEU A 158 -15.37 24.69 8.59
C LEU A 158 -15.33 25.32 9.98
N LYS A 159 -14.39 24.90 10.84
CA LYS A 159 -14.22 25.49 12.18
C LYS A 159 -13.96 27.00 12.11
N SER A 160 -13.12 27.44 11.17
CA SER A 160 -12.85 28.86 10.95
C SER A 160 -14.09 29.62 10.49
N LYS A 161 -14.86 29.07 9.54
CA LYS A 161 -16.15 29.65 9.11
C LYS A 161 -17.14 29.77 10.26
N ILE A 162 -17.28 28.72 11.07
CA ILE A 162 -18.19 28.72 12.23
C ILE A 162 -17.76 29.80 13.23
N ASN A 163 -16.47 29.93 13.53
CA ASN A 163 -15.97 30.98 14.41
C ASN A 163 -16.24 32.38 13.85
N GLU A 164 -16.03 32.59 12.54
CA GLU A 164 -16.37 33.85 11.87
C GLU A 164 -17.87 34.17 12.01
N ARG A 165 -18.76 33.21 11.72
CA ARG A 165 -20.22 33.42 11.86
C ARG A 165 -20.66 33.63 13.30
N THR A 166 -20.00 32.97 14.25
CA THR A 166 -20.28 33.17 15.68
C THR A 166 -19.96 34.61 16.09
N MET A 167 -18.89 35.20 15.53
CA MET A 167 -18.52 36.60 15.78
C MET A 167 -19.37 37.59 14.96
N TYR A 168 -19.75 37.21 13.74
CA TYR A 168 -20.51 38.03 12.80
C TYR A 168 -21.69 37.23 12.23
N PRO A 169 -22.80 37.10 13.00
CA PRO A 169 -23.97 36.34 12.60
C PRO A 169 -24.60 36.86 11.32
N LYS A 170 -25.10 35.95 10.47
CA LYS A 170 -25.88 36.24 9.27
C LYS A 170 -27.31 35.72 9.39
N ALA A 171 -28.20 36.18 8.52
CA ALA A 171 -29.59 35.72 8.53
C ALA A 171 -29.70 34.19 8.41
N VAL A 172 -30.66 33.63 9.14
CA VAL A 172 -31.04 32.22 9.08
C VAL A 172 -32.44 32.09 8.51
N TYR A 173 -32.75 30.95 7.90
CA TYR A 173 -34.05 30.68 7.31
C TYR A 173 -34.53 29.28 7.71
N ILE A 174 -35.84 29.16 7.93
CA ILE A 174 -36.48 27.85 8.13
C ILE A 174 -36.13 26.93 6.96
N GLY A 175 -35.79 25.69 7.28
CA GLY A 175 -35.32 24.68 6.33
C GLY A 175 -33.80 24.51 6.29
N MET A 176 -33.02 25.43 6.89
CA MET A 176 -31.56 25.26 7.01
C MET A 176 -31.21 24.06 7.88
N THR A 177 -30.18 23.33 7.49
CA THR A 177 -29.52 22.31 8.30
C THR A 177 -28.73 22.93 9.45
N LYS A 178 -28.39 22.12 10.46
CA LYS A 178 -27.52 22.53 11.57
C LYS A 178 -26.16 23.05 11.06
N GLU A 179 -25.59 22.37 10.06
CA GLU A 179 -24.31 22.74 9.46
C GLU A 179 -24.40 24.10 8.73
N GLU A 180 -25.49 24.36 8.01
CA GLU A 180 -25.71 25.66 7.36
C GLU A 180 -25.89 26.79 8.39
N VAL A 181 -26.64 26.56 9.47
CA VAL A 181 -26.78 27.55 10.55
C VAL A 181 -25.43 27.86 11.20
N LEU A 182 -24.60 26.84 11.45
CA LEU A 182 -23.27 27.01 12.02
C LEU A 182 -22.30 27.72 11.07
N ALA A 183 -22.26 27.33 9.79
CA ALA A 183 -21.25 27.75 8.84
C ALA A 183 -21.60 29.03 8.07
N GLU A 184 -22.90 29.30 7.89
CA GLU A 184 -23.38 30.41 7.04
C GLU A 184 -24.47 31.28 7.71
N GLY A 185 -25.03 30.85 8.86
CA GLY A 185 -26.08 31.54 9.62
C GLY A 185 -25.59 32.25 10.89
N TRP A 186 -26.23 31.93 12.04
CA TRP A 186 -25.93 32.53 13.34
C TRP A 186 -24.64 32.03 14.00
N GLY A 187 -24.00 30.98 13.48
CA GLY A 187 -22.81 30.42 14.10
C GLY A 187 -23.13 29.59 15.34
N ARG A 188 -22.17 29.43 16.24
CA ARG A 188 -22.27 28.53 17.40
C ARG A 188 -23.26 29.08 18.44
N PRO A 189 -24.23 28.28 18.90
CA PRO A 189 -25.08 28.67 20.03
C PRO A 189 -24.30 28.63 21.34
N ILE A 190 -24.82 29.32 22.36
CA ILE A 190 -24.28 29.30 23.72
C ILE A 190 -24.57 27.95 24.37
N ASP A 191 -25.75 27.42 24.12
CA ASP A 191 -26.22 26.16 24.69
C ASP A 191 -27.18 25.44 23.75
N ILE A 192 -27.28 24.12 23.89
CA ILE A 192 -28.16 23.26 23.09
C ILE A 192 -28.92 22.32 24.03
N ASN A 193 -30.23 22.49 24.08
CA ASN A 193 -31.13 21.53 24.71
C ASN A 193 -31.57 20.50 23.67
N LYS A 194 -31.23 19.21 23.87
CA LYS A 194 -31.56 18.12 22.95
C LYS A 194 -32.53 17.13 23.58
N THR A 195 -33.60 16.80 22.86
CA THR A 195 -34.57 15.76 23.23
C THR A 195 -34.62 14.70 22.12
N THR A 196 -34.38 13.45 22.48
CA THR A 196 -34.55 12.31 21.56
C THR A 196 -35.76 11.50 22.01
N THR A 197 -36.68 11.24 21.08
CA THR A 197 -37.86 10.41 21.33
C THR A 197 -37.92 9.26 20.33
N THR A 198 -38.92 8.39 20.47
CA THR A 198 -39.22 7.35 19.46
C THR A 198 -39.66 7.94 18.11
N TYR A 199 -40.04 9.22 18.06
CA TYR A 199 -40.59 9.88 16.88
C TYR A 199 -39.58 10.77 16.15
N GLY A 200 -38.42 11.03 16.74
CA GLY A 200 -37.41 11.93 16.16
C GLY A 200 -36.55 12.63 17.22
N VAL A 201 -35.70 13.53 16.75
CA VAL A 201 -34.80 14.36 17.56
C VAL A 201 -35.18 15.82 17.42
N SER A 202 -35.50 16.47 18.55
CA SER A 202 -35.69 17.91 18.61
C SER A 202 -34.55 18.59 19.37
N GLU A 203 -34.11 19.75 18.88
CA GLU A 203 -33.06 20.55 19.51
C GLU A 203 -33.48 22.01 19.61
N GLN A 204 -33.26 22.64 20.75
CA GLN A 204 -33.36 24.10 20.93
C GLN A 204 -31.95 24.65 21.12
N TRP A 205 -31.54 25.54 20.22
CA TRP A 205 -30.26 26.22 20.25
C TRP A 205 -30.47 27.63 20.81
N ILE A 206 -29.72 27.96 21.88
CA ILE A 206 -29.86 29.20 22.65
C ILE A 206 -28.76 30.17 22.25
N TYR A 207 -29.14 31.41 21.93
CA TYR A 207 -28.23 32.51 21.62
C TYR A 207 -28.42 33.66 22.62
N TYR A 208 -27.55 34.66 22.55
CA TYR A 208 -27.69 35.89 23.35
C TYR A 208 -28.99 36.63 22.97
N ASP A 209 -29.39 37.60 23.80
CA ASP A 209 -30.54 38.47 23.56
C ASP A 209 -31.89 37.73 23.44
N TYR A 210 -32.05 36.62 24.17
CA TYR A 210 -33.27 35.81 24.19
C TYR A 210 -33.67 35.28 22.80
N LYS A 211 -32.68 34.97 21.96
CA LYS A 211 -32.88 34.38 20.63
C LYS A 211 -32.73 32.86 20.66
N TYR A 212 -33.59 32.18 19.92
CA TYR A 212 -33.65 30.71 19.89
C TYR A 212 -33.88 30.19 18.47
N LEU A 213 -33.23 29.06 18.16
CA LEU A 213 -33.49 28.27 16.96
C LEU A 213 -33.96 26.87 17.37
N TYR A 214 -35.02 26.38 16.73
CA TYR A 214 -35.55 25.04 17.00
C TYR A 214 -35.37 24.15 15.78
N PHE A 215 -34.81 22.98 15.99
CA PHE A 215 -34.56 21.99 14.95
C PHE A 215 -35.37 20.73 15.20
N GLU A 216 -35.91 20.16 14.13
CA GLU A 216 -36.50 18.82 14.11
C GLU A 216 -35.69 17.98 13.12
N ASP A 217 -35.16 16.85 13.59
CA ASP A 217 -34.28 15.93 12.85
C ASP A 217 -33.13 16.65 12.10
N GLY A 218 -32.61 17.71 12.71
CA GLY A 218 -31.49 18.50 12.19
C GLY A 218 -31.85 19.58 11.18
N ILE A 219 -33.14 19.83 10.94
CA ILE A 219 -33.64 20.91 10.09
C ILE A 219 -34.26 22.01 10.94
N LEU A 220 -33.89 23.26 10.70
CA LEU A 220 -34.40 24.44 11.38
C LEU A 220 -35.89 24.62 11.06
N THR A 221 -36.76 24.54 12.06
CA THR A 221 -38.22 24.65 11.90
C THR A 221 -38.78 25.95 12.46
N THR A 222 -38.15 26.54 13.49
CA THR A 222 -38.64 27.77 14.14
C THR A 222 -37.48 28.70 14.49
N ILE A 223 -37.68 30.00 14.23
CA ILE A 223 -36.80 31.10 14.64
C ILE A 223 -37.58 31.97 15.63
N GLN A 224 -37.01 32.23 16.81
CA GLN A 224 -37.60 33.07 17.84
C GLN A 224 -36.61 34.18 18.21
N GLU A 225 -37.03 35.43 18.11
CA GLU A 225 -36.27 36.66 18.42
C GLU A 225 -37.18 37.81 18.86
#